data_AF-A0A963T8P3-F1
#
_entry.id   AF-A0A963T8P3-F1
#
_cell.length_a   1.000
_cell.length_b   1.000
_cell.length_c   1.000
_cell.angle_alpha   90.00
_cell.angle_beta   90.00
_cell.angle_gamma   90.00
#
_symmetry.space_group_name_H-M   'P 1'
#
loop_
_entity.id
_entity.type
_entity.pdbx_description
1 polymer ?
#
loop_
_entity_poly.entity_id
_entity_poly.type
_entity_poly.pdbx_seq_one_letter_code
_entity_poly.pdbx_strand_id
1 'polypeptide(L)'
;MLSTLTRRLFLARLTVAALAAAALLAGKSRPARATKVVRLRKWTCTNQDCDPYVYDPSLGDVNAMDTDNPIPPGVAFEDLPDDWVCNVCGDPKSYFVPLDEWVEVEVPA
;
A
#
# COMPACT_ATOMS: atom_id res chain seq x y z
N MET A 1 -55.70 22.79 50.25
CA MET A 1 -55.80 21.66 49.30
C MET A 1 -55.59 22.21 47.90
N LEU A 2 -54.81 21.50 47.06
CA LEU A 2 -54.28 21.90 45.74
C LEU A 2 -53.23 23.03 45.82
N SER A 3 -52.03 22.93 45.29
CA SER A 3 -51.65 22.27 44.04
C SER A 3 -50.16 21.87 44.11
N THR A 4 -49.92 20.63 44.52
CA THR A 4 -48.67 19.88 44.23
C THR A 4 -48.58 19.47 42.75
N LEU A 5 -49.52 19.89 41.92
CA LEU A 5 -49.70 19.46 40.52
C LEU A 5 -48.93 20.29 39.50
N THR A 6 -48.50 21.51 39.82
CA THR A 6 -47.73 22.35 38.86
C THR A 6 -46.23 22.10 38.88
N ARG A 7 -45.68 21.44 39.90
CA ARG A 7 -44.24 21.08 39.93
C ARG A 7 -43.91 19.74 39.26
N ARG A 8 -44.92 18.91 38.97
CA ARG A 8 -44.75 17.61 38.29
C ARG A 8 -44.79 17.69 36.77
N LEU A 9 -45.22 18.81 36.19
CA LEU A 9 -45.33 18.97 34.73
C LEU A 9 -44.05 19.49 34.05
N PHE A 10 -43.03 19.90 34.81
CA PHE A 10 -41.76 20.42 34.25
C PHE A 10 -40.66 19.36 34.08
N LEU A 11 -40.86 18.11 34.50
CA LEU A 11 -39.84 17.05 34.40
C LEU A 11 -40.11 15.99 33.31
N ALA A 12 -41.24 16.05 32.61
CA ALA A 12 -41.63 15.02 31.64
C ALA A 12 -41.43 15.42 30.16
N ARG A 13 -40.48 16.33 29.86
CA ARG A 13 -40.20 16.76 28.47
C ARG A 13 -38.72 16.72 28.05
N LEU A 14 -37.81 16.26 28.91
CA LEU A 14 -36.37 16.34 28.63
C LEU A 14 -35.70 15.03 28.16
N THR A 15 -36.41 13.92 27.97
CA THR A 15 -35.75 12.62 27.68
C THR A 15 -35.75 12.16 26.23
N VAL A 16 -36.46 12.80 25.28
CA VAL A 16 -36.59 12.23 23.93
C VAL A 16 -35.55 12.75 22.93
N ALA A 17 -34.94 13.92 23.14
CA ALA A 17 -34.05 14.53 22.14
C ALA A 17 -32.59 14.03 22.16
N ALA A 18 -32.15 13.31 23.18
CA ALA A 18 -30.73 12.94 23.33
C ALA A 18 -30.30 11.64 22.62
N LEU A 19 -31.23 10.82 22.12
CA LEU A 19 -30.91 9.49 21.57
C LEU A 19 -30.62 9.48 20.06
N ALA A 20 -30.85 10.57 19.32
CA ALA A 20 -30.71 10.59 17.86
C ALA A 20 -29.31 10.99 17.35
N ALA A 21 -28.41 11.49 18.22
CA ALA A 21 -27.13 12.06 17.77
C ALA A 21 -25.99 11.03 17.54
N ALA A 22 -26.14 9.77 17.96
CA ALA A 22 -25.05 8.78 17.91
C ALA A 22 -24.88 8.06 16.56
N ALA A 23 -25.87 8.12 15.65
CA ALA A 23 -25.87 7.30 14.43
C ALA A 23 -25.11 7.91 13.23
N LEU A 24 -24.63 9.16 13.33
CA LEU A 24 -23.96 9.86 12.21
C LEU A 24 -22.43 9.69 12.18
N LEU A 25 -21.83 8.97 13.15
CA LEU A 25 -20.38 8.73 13.23
C LEU A 25 -19.96 7.33 12.75
N ALA A 26 -20.88 6.47 12.31
CA ALA A 26 -20.52 5.21 11.67
C ALA A 26 -19.96 5.50 10.27
N GLY A 27 -18.67 5.85 10.23
CA GLY A 27 -17.91 6.03 9.01
C GLY A 27 -18.07 4.82 8.10
N LYS A 28 -18.45 5.08 6.85
CA LYS A 28 -18.57 4.08 5.80
C LYS A 28 -17.21 3.41 5.64
N SER A 29 -17.05 2.20 6.18
CA SER A 29 -15.84 1.41 6.01
C SER A 29 -15.61 1.20 4.51
N ARG A 30 -14.50 1.74 3.99
CA ARG A 30 -14.09 1.46 2.61
C ARG A 30 -13.83 -0.04 2.50
N PRO A 31 -14.34 -0.73 1.47
CA PRO A 31 -14.02 -2.13 1.27
C PRO A 31 -12.51 -2.28 1.10
N ALA A 32 -11.93 -3.35 1.66
CA ALA A 32 -10.53 -3.68 1.46
C ALA A 32 -10.24 -3.80 -0.04
N ARG A 33 -9.13 -3.20 -0.50
CA ARG A 33 -8.68 -3.31 -1.90
C ARG A 33 -8.32 -4.77 -2.16
N ALA A 34 -8.88 -5.37 -3.20
CA ALA A 34 -8.52 -6.73 -3.59
C ALA A 34 -7.04 -6.80 -3.98
N THR A 35 -6.37 -7.87 -3.56
CA THR A 35 -4.96 -8.18 -3.85
C THR A 35 -4.85 -9.55 -4.51
N LYS A 36 -3.74 -9.77 -5.22
CA LYS A 36 -3.34 -11.08 -5.78
C LYS A 36 -1.88 -11.37 -5.44
N VAL A 37 -1.54 -12.65 -5.30
CA VAL A 37 -0.15 -13.09 -5.12
C VAL A 37 0.43 -13.47 -6.48
N VAL A 38 1.56 -12.87 -6.85
CA VAL A 38 2.31 -13.18 -8.06
C VAL A 38 3.67 -13.77 -7.71
N ARG A 39 4.19 -14.66 -8.56
CA ARG A 39 5.51 -15.28 -8.40
C ARG A 39 6.48 -14.68 -9.41
N LEU A 40 7.50 -13.95 -8.93
CA LEU A 40 8.44 -13.19 -9.75
C LEU A 40 9.88 -13.64 -9.51
N ARG A 41 10.74 -13.47 -10.52
CA ARG A 41 12.14 -13.95 -10.51
C ARG A 41 13.09 -12.84 -10.09
N LYS A 42 14.12 -13.16 -9.30
CA LYS A 42 15.23 -12.23 -9.02
C LYS A 42 16.24 -12.23 -10.16
N TRP A 43 16.93 -11.11 -10.33
CA TRP A 43 17.94 -10.92 -11.39
C TRP A 43 19.20 -10.31 -10.78
N THR A 44 20.37 -10.73 -11.25
CA THR A 44 21.66 -10.24 -10.75
C THR A 44 22.45 -9.55 -11.85
N CYS A 45 23.11 -8.44 -11.51
CA CYS A 45 24.06 -7.77 -12.41
C CYS A 45 25.32 -8.63 -12.54
N THR A 46 25.78 -8.84 -13.78
CA THR A 46 27.00 -9.61 -14.09
C THR A 46 28.15 -8.75 -14.57
N ASN A 47 28.04 -7.41 -14.50
CA ASN A 47 29.19 -6.56 -14.80
C ASN A 47 30.31 -6.83 -13.78
N GLN A 48 31.54 -7.01 -14.28
CA GLN A 48 32.73 -7.32 -13.49
C GLN A 48 33.24 -6.13 -12.66
N ASP A 49 32.90 -4.90 -13.06
CA ASP A 49 33.26 -3.66 -12.37
C ASP A 49 32.15 -3.19 -11.40
N CYS A 50 31.12 -4.02 -11.17
CA CYS A 50 29.97 -3.72 -10.32
C CYS A 50 30.08 -4.45 -8.98
N ASP A 51 29.79 -3.75 -7.87
CA ASP A 51 29.50 -4.45 -6.62
C ASP A 51 28.23 -5.30 -6.82
N PRO A 52 28.18 -6.56 -6.33
CA PRO A 52 27.06 -7.45 -6.59
C PRO A 52 25.71 -6.82 -6.25
N TYR A 53 24.84 -6.73 -7.26
CA TYR A 53 23.50 -6.18 -7.12
C TYR A 53 22.46 -7.17 -7.62
N VAL A 54 21.43 -7.38 -6.82
CA VAL A 54 20.28 -8.23 -7.15
C VAL A 54 19.03 -7.36 -7.16
N TYR A 55 18.34 -7.33 -8.30
CA TYR A 55 16.98 -6.83 -8.36
C TYR A 55 16.03 -7.85 -7.73
N ASP A 56 15.37 -7.43 -6.65
CA ASP A 56 14.34 -8.20 -5.96
C ASP A 56 12.96 -7.58 -6.22
N PRO A 57 12.11 -8.22 -7.04
CA PRO A 57 10.77 -7.73 -7.32
C PRO A 57 9.90 -7.48 -6.08
N SER A 58 10.17 -8.16 -4.95
CA SER A 58 9.42 -7.94 -3.70
C SER A 58 9.74 -6.61 -3.01
N LEU A 59 10.87 -6.00 -3.37
CA LEU A 59 11.31 -4.70 -2.85
C LEU A 59 11.05 -3.57 -3.86
N GLY A 60 11.03 -3.89 -5.15
CA GLY A 60 11.04 -2.88 -6.22
C GLY A 60 12.40 -2.18 -6.29
N ASP A 61 12.42 -0.93 -6.72
CA ASP A 61 13.62 -0.08 -6.75
C ASP A 61 13.25 1.40 -6.53
N VAL A 62 13.42 1.86 -5.29
CA VAL A 62 13.18 3.26 -4.91
C VAL A 62 14.27 4.22 -5.39
N ASN A 63 15.40 3.68 -5.85
CA ASN A 63 16.55 4.45 -6.34
C ASN A 63 16.65 4.40 -7.87
N ALA A 64 15.57 4.01 -8.56
CA ALA A 64 15.51 4.11 -10.00
C ALA A 64 15.87 5.55 -10.42
N MET A 65 16.52 5.67 -11.59
CA MET A 65 17.10 6.92 -12.09
C MET A 65 16.13 8.12 -12.02
N ASP A 66 14.83 7.84 -12.12
CA ASP A 66 13.76 8.80 -11.83
C ASP A 66 13.31 8.70 -10.36
N THR A 67 13.86 9.58 -9.52
CA THR A 67 13.47 9.67 -8.10
C THR A 67 12.00 10.08 -7.91
N ASP A 68 11.38 10.70 -8.92
CA ASP A 68 9.96 11.05 -8.89
C ASP A 68 9.07 9.84 -9.22
N ASN A 69 9.64 8.75 -9.74
CA ASN A 69 8.91 7.54 -10.14
C ASN A 69 9.62 6.26 -9.66
N PRO A 70 9.63 6.00 -8.33
CA PRO A 70 10.22 4.78 -7.79
C PRO A 70 9.50 3.54 -8.33
N ILE A 71 10.25 2.46 -8.58
CA ILE A 71 9.66 1.18 -8.97
C ILE A 71 9.06 0.52 -7.72
N PRO A 72 7.74 0.32 -7.65
CA PRO A 72 7.12 -0.31 -6.49
C PRO A 72 7.41 -1.82 -6.45
N PRO A 73 7.17 -2.48 -5.29
CA PRO A 73 7.11 -3.93 -5.21
C PRO A 73 6.13 -4.55 -6.21
N GLY A 74 6.48 -5.73 -6.70
CA GLY A 74 5.64 -6.54 -7.58
C GLY A 74 5.82 -6.29 -9.07
N VAL A 75 6.81 -5.49 -9.45
CA VAL A 75 7.17 -5.27 -10.86
C VAL A 75 8.14 -6.38 -11.29
N ALA A 76 7.84 -7.08 -12.39
CA ALA A 76 8.77 -8.04 -12.95
C ALA A 76 9.99 -7.32 -13.54
N PHE A 77 11.16 -7.96 -13.57
CA PHE A 77 12.36 -7.37 -14.16
C PHE A 77 12.16 -7.02 -15.64
N GLU A 78 11.42 -7.87 -16.34
CA GLU A 78 11.06 -7.70 -17.73
C GLU A 78 10.21 -6.45 -17.95
N ASP A 79 9.34 -6.11 -16.99
CA ASP A 79 8.44 -4.96 -17.01
C ASP A 79 9.11 -3.65 -16.56
N LEU A 80 10.38 -3.70 -16.11
CA LEU A 80 11.14 -2.48 -15.81
C LEU A 80 11.29 -1.61 -17.07
N PRO A 81 11.36 -0.27 -16.93
CA PRO A 81 11.64 0.63 -18.05
C PRO A 81 12.89 0.24 -18.84
N ASP A 82 12.90 0.51 -20.15
CA ASP A 82 14.02 0.16 -21.03
C ASP A 82 15.31 0.91 -20.68
N ASP A 83 15.18 2.10 -20.10
CA ASP A 83 16.26 2.97 -19.61
C ASP A 83 16.60 2.73 -18.14
N TRP A 84 15.98 1.74 -17.48
CA TRP A 84 16.38 1.34 -16.14
C TRP A 84 17.80 0.77 -16.15
N VAL A 85 18.58 1.16 -15.15
CA VAL A 85 19.98 0.80 -15.00
C VAL A 85 20.25 0.25 -13.61
N CYS A 86 21.32 -0.52 -13.47
CA CYS A 86 21.83 -0.95 -12.18
C CYS A 86 22.14 0.26 -11.30
N ASN A 87 21.55 0.35 -10.11
CA ASN A 87 21.78 1.47 -9.19
C ASN A 87 23.20 1.51 -8.60
N VAL A 88 23.99 0.46 -8.79
CA VAL A 88 25.39 0.39 -8.35
C VAL A 88 26.33 0.90 -9.44
N CYS A 89 26.25 0.36 -10.66
CA CYS A 89 27.22 0.65 -11.73
C CYS A 89 26.66 1.50 -12.89
N GLY A 90 25.34 1.69 -12.98
CA GLY A 90 24.70 2.43 -14.06
C GLY A 90 24.56 1.69 -15.39
N ASP A 91 24.90 0.40 -15.44
CA ASP A 91 24.74 -0.38 -16.66
C ASP A 91 23.29 -0.79 -16.95
N PRO A 92 22.94 -0.96 -18.25
CA PRO A 92 21.58 -1.29 -18.65
C PRO A 92 21.16 -2.71 -18.27
N LYS A 93 19.85 -2.98 -18.37
CA LYS A 93 19.21 -4.30 -18.15
C LYS A 93 19.91 -5.46 -18.85
N SER A 94 20.62 -5.24 -19.96
CA SER A 94 21.35 -6.29 -20.70
C SER A 94 22.48 -6.94 -19.91
N TYR A 95 22.96 -6.31 -18.83
CA TYR A 95 23.97 -6.88 -17.92
C TYR A 95 23.37 -7.76 -16.82
N PHE A 96 22.06 -7.97 -16.81
CA PHE A 96 21.42 -8.81 -15.81
C PHE A 96 21.13 -10.20 -16.35
N VAL A 97 21.29 -11.18 -15.47
CA VAL A 97 20.90 -12.57 -15.72
C VAL A 97 19.91 -13.04 -14.66
N PRO A 98 18.98 -13.93 -15.01
CA PRO A 98 17.99 -14.39 -14.06
C PRO A 98 18.58 -15.40 -13.08
N LEU A 99 18.22 -15.28 -11.80
CA LEU A 99 18.58 -16.23 -10.75
C LEU A 99 17.53 -17.32 -10.61
N ASP A 100 17.88 -18.52 -10.13
CA ASP A 100 16.87 -19.53 -9.75
C ASP A 100 16.27 -19.24 -8.35
N GLU A 101 16.01 -17.96 -8.09
CA GLU A 101 15.41 -17.45 -6.87
C GLU A 101 14.10 -16.73 -7.24
N TRP A 102 13.02 -17.19 -6.63
CA TRP A 102 11.67 -16.71 -6.90
C TRP A 102 11.06 -16.14 -5.62
N VAL A 103 10.31 -15.05 -5.75
CA VAL A 103 9.60 -14.40 -4.65
C VAL A 103 8.10 -14.38 -4.92
N GLU A 104 7.32 -14.56 -3.86
CA GLU A 104 5.88 -14.34 -3.87
C GLU A 104 5.60 -12.93 -3.37
N VAL A 105 4.90 -12.14 -4.19
CA VAL A 105 4.63 -10.73 -3.88
C VAL A 105 3.12 -10.52 -3.92
N GLU A 106 2.58 -9.95 -2.85
CA GLU A 106 1.20 -9.50 -2.81
C GLU A 106 1.11 -8.14 -3.51
N VAL A 107 0.36 -8.09 -4.61
CA VAL A 107 0.15 -6.88 -5.41
C VAL A 107 -1.34 -6.52 -5.46
N PRO A 108 -1.70 -5.25 -5.65
CA PRO A 108 -3.08 -4.88 -5.94
C PRO A 108 -3.62 -5.69 -7.13
N ALA A 109 -4.82 -6.25 -6.99
CA ALA A 109 -5.46 -7.08 -8.01
C ALA A 109 -5.83 -6.28 -9.27
#